data_AF-A0AAJ0LNK9-F1
#
_entry.id   AF-A0AAJ0LNK9-F1
#
_cell.length_a   1.000
_cell.length_b   1.000
_cell.length_c   1.000
_cell.angle_alpha   90.00
_cell.angle_beta   90.00
_cell.angle_gamma   90.00
#
_symmetry.space_group_name_H-M   'P 1'
#
loop_
_entity.id
_entity.type
_entity.pdbx_description
1 polymer ?
#
loop_
_entity_poly.entity_id
_entity_poly.type
_entity_poly.pdbx_seq_one_letter_code
_entity_poly.pdbx_strand_id
1 'polypeptide(L)' 'MSAQVDIRITSKAQALVIPPEALQRSSAGEHVVWFREDPGQAPSEVTVSVDGIGPQGVEVSGLGAGYVRLP' A
#
# COMPACT_ATOMS: atom_id res chain seq x y z
N MET A 1 26.93 -23.73 13.25
CA MET A 1 26.56 -23.44 11.85
C MET A 1 26.39 -21.94 11.71
N SER A 2 26.79 -21.37 10.57
CA SER A 2 26.68 -19.94 10.27
C SER A 2 26.31 -19.75 8.80
N ALA A 3 25.61 -18.66 8.48
CA ALA A 3 25.25 -18.27 7.13
C ALA A 3 25.80 -16.86 6.83
N GLN A 4 26.00 -16.56 5.54
CA GLN A 4 26.36 -15.22 5.09
C GLN A 4 25.12 -14.32 5.11
N VAL A 5 25.29 -13.09 5.59
CA VAL A 5 24.26 -12.06 5.60
C VAL A 5 24.66 -10.97 4.62
N ASP A 6 23.77 -10.66 3.68
CA ASP A 6 23.91 -9.48 2.81
C ASP A 6 22.91 -8.41 3.27
N ILE A 7 23.43 -7.19 3.47
CA ILE A 7 22.63 -6.04 3.87
C ILE A 7 22.48 -5.13 2.65
N ARG A 8 21.24 -4.92 2.20
CA ARG A 8 20.91 -3.95 1.16
C ARG A 8 20.06 -2.83 1.74
N ILE A 9 20.59 -1.62 1.71
CA ILE A 9 19.87 -0.41 2.12
C ILE A 9 19.39 0.28 0.86
N THR A 10 18.07 0.50 0.76
CA THR A 10 17.43 1.17 -0.38
C THR A 10 16.65 2.38 0.11
N SER A 11 16.68 3.46 -0.68
CA SER A 11 15.83 4.64 -0.46
C SER A 11 14.99 4.88 -1.71
N LYS A 12 13.68 5.04 -1.54
CA LYS A 12 12.77 5.47 -2.61
C LYS A 12 12.39 6.92 -2.36
N ALA A 13 12.57 7.79 -3.35
CA ALA A 13 12.29 9.21 -3.21
C ALA A 13 10.80 9.49 -2.98
N GLN A 14 9.93 8.65 -3.53
CA GLN A 14 8.48 8.72 -3.36
C GLN A 14 7.93 7.29 -3.20
N ALA A 15 7.54 6.96 -1.98
CA ALA A 15 6.86 5.73 -1.64
C ALA A 15 5.47 6.10 -1.12
N LEU A 16 4.43 5.45 -1.64
CA LEU A 16 3.08 5.61 -1.12
C LEU A 16 2.81 4.46 -0.16
N VAL A 17 2.57 4.82 1.11
CA VAL A 17 2.41 3.86 2.20
C VAL A 17 1.01 4.00 2.76
N ILE A 18 0.31 2.87 2.85
CA ILE A 18 -1.04 2.79 3.42
C ILE A 18 -1.04 1.95 4.70
N PRO A 19 -2.00 2.18 5.63
CA PRO A 19 -2.24 1.28 6.73
C PRO A 19 -2.61 -0.13 6.22
N PRO A 20 -2.06 -1.21 6.79
CA PRO A 20 -2.33 -2.57 6.34
C PRO A 20 -3.82 -2.94 6.42
N GLU A 21 -4.56 -2.39 7.37
CA GLU A 21 -5.99 -2.61 7.55
C GLU A 21 -6.86 -1.98 6.43
N ALA A 22 -6.32 -1.05 5.65
CA ALA A 22 -7.01 -0.49 4.48
C ALA A 22 -6.96 -1.43 3.27
N LEU A 23 -6.00 -2.37 3.25
CA LEU A 23 -5.77 -3.27 2.13
C LEU A 23 -6.78 -4.43 2.17
N GLN A 24 -7.56 -4.55 1.11
CA GLN A 24 -8.56 -5.60 0.95
C GLN A 24 -8.21 -6.51 -0.23
N ARG A 25 -8.95 -7.62 -0.32
CA ARG A 25 -8.92 -8.52 -1.48
C ARG A 25 -10.25 -8.41 -2.22
N SER A 26 -10.18 -8.18 -3.53
CA SER A 26 -11.37 -8.26 -4.39
C SER A 26 -11.82 -9.72 -4.54
N SER A 27 -13.02 -9.93 -5.10
CA SER A 27 -13.51 -11.27 -5.43
C SER A 27 -12.64 -12.00 -6.45
N ALA A 28 -11.85 -11.27 -7.26
CA ALA A 28 -10.88 -11.82 -8.19
C ALA A 28 -9.51 -12.13 -7.54
N GLY A 29 -9.35 -11.84 -6.24
CA GLY A 29 -8.10 -12.04 -5.49
C GLY A 29 -7.09 -10.91 -5.65
N GLU A 30 -7.45 -9.80 -6.30
CA GLU A 30 -6.56 -8.64 -6.44
C GLU A 30 -6.49 -7.84 -5.14
N HIS A 31 -5.41 -7.09 -4.97
CA HIS A 31 -5.29 -6.13 -3.88
C HIS A 31 -6.05 -4.86 -4.23
N VAL A 32 -7.00 -4.46 -3.37
CA VAL A 32 -7.82 -3.27 -3.58
C VAL A 32 -7.87 -2.41 -2.32
N VAL A 33 -8.12 -1.12 -2.51
CA VAL A 33 -8.43 -0.17 -1.45
C VAL A 33 -9.66 0.64 -1.82
N TRP A 34 -10.39 1.12 -0.81
CA TRP A 34 -11.42 2.15 -1.00
C TRP A 34 -10.77 3.52 -0.85
N PHE A 35 -10.65 4.25 -1.96
CA PHE A 35 -9.85 5.47 -2.05
C PHE A 35 -10.69 6.68 -2.48
N ARG A 36 -10.29 7.86 -2.01
CA ARG A 36 -10.75 9.17 -2.50
C ARG A 36 -9.59 10.16 -2.51
N GLU A 37 -9.52 11.03 -3.51
CA GLU A 37 -8.49 12.08 -3.57
C GLU A 37 -8.80 13.19 -2.56
N ASP A 38 -10.06 13.62 -2.53
CA ASP A 38 -10.53 14.68 -1.64
C ASP A 38 -11.46 14.16 -0.53
N PRO A 39 -11.49 14.79 0.67
CA PRO A 39 -12.36 14.35 1.76
C PRO A 39 -13.86 14.38 1.43
N GLY A 40 -14.28 15.29 0.53
CA GLY A 40 -15.67 15.44 0.10
C GLY A 40 -16.09 14.50 -1.04
N GLN A 41 -15.16 13.74 -1.61
CA GLN A 41 -15.43 12.81 -2.69
C GLN A 41 -15.92 11.46 -2.13
N ALA A 42 -16.86 10.84 -2.82
CA ALA A 42 -17.28 9.47 -2.51
C ALA A 42 -16.12 8.49 -2.82
N PRO A 43 -15.78 7.56 -1.90
CA PRO A 43 -14.70 6.63 -2.14
C PRO A 43 -15.07 5.61 -3.22
N SER A 44 -14.09 5.22 -4.04
CA SER A 44 -14.20 4.16 -5.05
C SER A 44 -13.20 3.06 -4.78
N GLU A 45 -13.50 1.84 -5.22
CA GLU A 45 -12.55 0.74 -5.20
C GLU A 45 -11.45 0.96 -6.25
N VAL A 46 -10.19 0.85 -5.84
CA VAL A 46 -9.02 1.00 -6.70
C VAL A 46 -8.09 -0.19 -6.49
N THR A 47 -7.73 -0.86 -7.59
CA THR A 47 -6.73 -1.93 -7.58
C THR A 47 -5.33 -1.35 -7.39
N VAL A 48 -4.55 -1.94 -6.49
CA VAL A 48 -3.19 -1.53 -6.15
C VAL A 48 -2.23 -2.70 -6.24
N SER A 49 -0.96 -2.41 -6.50
CA SER A 49 0.11 -3.40 -6.38
C SER A 49 0.85 -3.20 -5.06
N VAL A 50 1.22 -4.30 -4.40
CA VAL A 50 2.01 -4.27 -3.16
C VAL A 50 3.48 -4.35 -3.54
N ASP A 51 4.22 -3.28 -3.28
CA ASP A 51 5.65 -3.16 -3.58
C ASP A 51 6.50 -3.66 -2.41
N GLY A 52 5.99 -3.56 -1.18
CA GLY A 52 6.71 -3.95 0.04
C GLY A 52 5.88 -3.82 1.31
N ILE A 53 6.37 -4.45 2.38
CA ILE A 53 5.79 -4.34 3.73
C ILE A 53 6.88 -3.87 4.66
N GLY A 54 6.62 -2.78 5.38
CA GLY A 54 7.56 -2.17 6.31
C GLY A 54 6.90 -1.80 7.63
N PRO A 55 7.69 -1.31 8.60
CA PRO A 55 7.19 -0.93 9.92
C PRO A 55 6.20 0.26 9.87
N GLN A 56 6.20 1.03 8.78
CA GLN A 56 5.30 2.17 8.58
C GLN A 56 3.97 1.79 7.90
N GLY A 57 3.85 0.55 7.39
CA GLY A 57 2.68 0.08 6.65
C GLY A 57 3.03 -0.70 5.39
N VAL A 58 2.07 -0.76 4.48
CA VAL A 58 2.21 -1.44 3.18
C VAL A 58 2.54 -0.40 2.12
N GLU A 59 3.67 -0.61 1.44
CA GLU A 59 4.04 0.20 0.29
C GLU A 59 3.27 -0.29 -0.93
N VAL A 60 2.61 0.64 -1.61
CA VAL A 60 1.77 0.34 -2.78
C VAL A 60 2.06 1.26 -3.95
N SER A 61 1.72 0.76 -5.15
CA SER A 61 1.71 1.51 -6.40
C SER A 61 0.31 1.48 -7.04
N GLY A 62 0.01 2.50 -7.85
CA GLY A 62 -1.31 2.69 -8.47
C GLY A 62 -2.21 3.72 -7.79
N LEU A 63 -1.71 4.43 -6.78
CA LEU A 63 -2.42 5.51 -6.09
C LEU A 63 -1.70 6.86 -6.20
N GLY A 64 -2.48 7.93 -6.17
CA GLY A 64 -2.00 9.28 -5.86
C GLY A 64 -2.13 9.60 -4.36
N ALA A 65 -1.72 10.81 -3.96
CA ALA A 65 -1.97 11.29 -2.61
C ALA A 65 -3.48 11.47 -2.37
N GLY A 66 -3.96 11.01 -1.22
CA GLY A 66 -5.39 11.08 -0.87
C GLY A 66 -5.70 10.30 0.40
N TYR A 67 -6.91 9.76 0.47
CA TYR A 67 -7.44 9.11 1.67
C TYR A 67 -7.87 7.68 1.34
N VAL A 68 -7.46 6.75 2.20
CA VAL A 68 -7.95 5.36 2.19
C VAL A 68 -8.96 5.16 3.31
N ARG A 69 -9.98 4.34 3.06
CA ARG A 69 -10.96 3.96 4.08
C ARG A 69 -10.38 2.87 4.98
N LEU A 70 -10.51 3.07 6.29
CA LEU A 70 -10.24 2.06 7.30
C LEU A 70 -11.55 1.35 7.70
N PRO A 71 -11.50 0.07 8.10
CA PRO A 71 -12.64 -0.66 8.62
C PRO A 71 -13.19 -0.07 9.93
#